data_AF-A0A7V9JMI5-F1
#
_entry.id   AF-A0A7V9JMI5-F1
#
_cell.length_a   1.000
_cell.length_b   1.000
_cell.length_c   1.000
_cell.angle_alpha   90.00
_cell.angle_beta   90.00
_cell.angle_gamma   90.00
#
_symmetry.space_group_name_H-M   'P 1'
#
loop_
_entity.id
_entity.type
_entity.pdbx_description
1 polymer ?
#
loop_
_entity_poly.entity_id
_entity_poly.type
_entity_poly.pdbx_seq_one_letter_code
_entity_poly.pdbx_strand_id
1 'polypeptide(L)' 'MNLTYAGLDFVVTPDKRWVMLETNSGPQFGWLEASTGAPMVAAMADLLMKGSV' A
#
# COMPACT_ATOMS: atom_id res chain seq x y z
N MET A 1 3.64 5.50 -14.30
CA MET A 1 3.11 6.36 -13.22
C MET A 1 4.25 6.62 -12.26
N ASN A 2 4.60 7.87 -11.98
CA ASN A 2 5.70 8.23 -11.08
C ASN A 2 5.16 8.40 -9.65
N LEU A 3 4.65 7.31 -9.06
CA LEU A 3 4.02 7.33 -7.75
C LEU A 3 4.95 6.72 -6.71
N THR A 4 5.24 7.49 -5.66
CA THR A 4 6.00 7.05 -4.49
C THR A 4 5.14 6.24 -3.51
N TYR A 5 3.82 6.33 -3.64
CA TYR A 5 2.85 5.70 -2.75
C TYR A 5 1.59 5.29 -3.53
N ALA A 6 1.11 4.07 -3.29
CA ALA A 6 -0.15 3.56 -3.82
C ALA A 6 -0.64 2.37 -2.99
N GLY A 7 -1.95 2.15 -3.00
CA GLY A 7 -2.58 0.91 -2.57
C GLY A 7 -2.79 -0.01 -3.76
N LEU A 8 -2.49 -1.30 -3.60
CA LEU A 8 -2.67 -2.29 -4.65
C LEU A 8 -3.56 -3.41 -4.15
N ASP A 9 -4.62 -3.66 -4.90
CA ASP A 9 -5.59 -4.69 -4.56
C ASP A 9 -5.39 -5.91 -5.43
N PHE A 10 -5.34 -7.08 -4.77
CA PHE A 10 -5.15 -8.36 -5.42
C PHE A 10 -6.18 -9.37 -4.95
N VAL A 11 -6.47 -10.34 -5.81
CA VAL A 11 -7.13 -11.60 -5.44
C VAL A 11 -6.24 -12.78 -5.79
N VAL A 12 -6.29 -13.81 -4.94
CA VAL A 12 -5.62 -15.09 -5.21
C VAL A 12 -6.69 -16.09 -5.62
N THR A 13 -6.60 -16.59 -6.85
CA THR A 13 -7.55 -17.57 -7.38
C THR A 13 -7.38 -18.94 -6.71
N PRO A 14 -8.37 -19.85 -6.81
CA PRO A 14 -8.24 -21.21 -6.27
C PRO A 14 -7.02 -21.97 -6.81
N ASP A 15 -6.65 -21.74 -8.08
CA ASP A 15 -5.46 -22.26 -8.75
C ASP A 15 -4.18 -21.44 -8.46
N LYS A 16 -4.18 -20.64 -7.39
CA LYS A 16 -3.02 -19.92 -6.84
C LYS A 16 -2.40 -18.85 -7.74
N ARG A 17 -3.16 -18.33 -8.71
CA ARG A 17 -2.73 -17.17 -9.50
C ARG A 17 -3.08 -15.89 -8.76
N TRP A 18 -2.17 -14.92 -8.82
CA TRP A 18 -2.40 -13.57 -8.34
C TRP A 18 -2.98 -12.74 -9.47
N VAL A 19 -4.12 -12.09 -9.21
CA VAL A 19 -4.76 -11.18 -10.16
C VAL A 19 -4.80 -9.79 -9.54
N MET A 20 -4.15 -8.83 -10.19
CA MET A 20 -4.19 -7.41 -9.82
C MET A 20 -5.51 -6.80 -10.28
N LEU A 21 -6.18 -6.09 -9.37
CA LEU A 21 -7.49 -5.48 -9.62
C LEU A 21 -7.36 -3.99 -9.88
N GLU A 22 -6.74 -3.26 -8.95
CA GLU A 22 -6.62 -1.82 -9.04
C GLU A 22 -5.34 -1.28 -8.40
N THR A 23 -5.03 -0.04 -8.76
CA THR A 23 -4.01 0.79 -8.10
C THR A 23 -4.68 2.09 -7.68
N ASN A 24 -4.78 2.28 -6.38
CA ASN A 24 -5.34 3.48 -5.78
C ASN A 24 -4.20 4.45 -5.41
N SER A 25 -4.22 5.68 -5.94
CA SER A 25 -3.21 6.70 -5.62
C SER A 25 -3.41 7.39 -4.26
N GLY A 26 -4.56 7.16 -3.61
CA GLY A 26 -4.90 7.69 -2.29
C GLY A 26 -5.64 6.66 -1.44
N PRO A 27 -5.03 5.50 -1.15
CA PRO A 27 -5.67 4.45 -0.37
C PRO A 27 -5.87 4.87 1.09
N GLN A 28 -6.92 4.35 1.71
CA GLN A 28 -7.05 4.38 3.15
C GLN A 28 -6.32 3.17 3.74
N PHE A 29 -5.36 3.40 4.63
CA PHE A 29 -4.47 2.36 5.15
C PHE A 29 -4.45 2.22 6.68
N GLY A 30 -5.01 3.18 7.42
CA GLY A 30 -4.93 3.19 8.89
C GLY A 30 -5.54 1.95 9.56
N TRP A 31 -6.59 1.37 8.97
CA TRP A 31 -7.20 0.13 9.45
C TRP A 31 -6.27 -1.08 9.30
N LEU A 32 -5.41 -1.08 8.27
CA LEU A 32 -4.49 -2.18 7.98
C LEU A 32 -3.32 -2.16 8.96
N GLU A 33 -2.78 -0.98 9.27
CA GLU A 33 -1.79 -0.80 10.34
C GLU A 33 -2.34 -1.28 11.69
N ALA A 34 -3.56 -0.89 12.05
CA ALA A 34 -4.20 -1.37 13.28
C ALA A 34 -4.38 -2.89 13.32
N SER A 35 -4.66 -3.51 12.16
CA SER A 35 -4.93 -4.96 12.07
C SER A 35 -3.65 -5.81 11.99
N THR A 36 -2.56 -5.27 11.44
CA THR A 36 -1.33 -6.03 11.13
C THR A 36 -0.13 -5.64 11.98
N GLY A 37 -0.17 -4.46 12.61
CA GLY A 37 0.98 -3.87 13.31
C GLY A 37 2.08 -3.34 12.37
N ALA A 38 1.85 -3.33 11.06
CA ALA A 38 2.81 -2.77 10.10
C ALA A 38 2.93 -1.24 10.28
N PRO A 39 4.14 -0.65 10.33
CA PRO A 39 4.35 0.75 10.68
C PRO A 39 4.10 1.70 9.50
N MET A 40 2.88 1.70 8.96
CA MET A 40 2.54 2.39 7.71
C MET A 40 2.55 3.92 7.88
N VAL A 41 1.99 4.45 8.98
CA VAL A 41 2.04 5.89 9.30
C VAL A 41 3.47 6.36 9.50
N ALA A 42 4.28 5.59 10.24
CA ALA A 42 5.69 5.94 10.45
C ALA A 42 6.47 5.97 9.13
N ALA A 43 6.26 4.97 8.26
CA ALA A 43 6.87 4.94 6.93
C ALA A 43 6.44 6.12 6.05
N MET A 44 5.16 6.50 6.09
CA MET A 44 4.64 7.68 5.37
C MET A 44 5.27 8.99 5.90
N ALA A 45 5.37 9.15 7.22
CA ALA A 45 6.01 10.33 7.82
C ALA A 45 7.49 10.42 7.43
N ASP A 46 8.22 9.30 7.48
CA ASP A 46 9.60 9.22 7.03
C ASP A 46 9.77 9.62 5.57
N LEU A 47 8.85 9.15 4.70
CA LEU A 47 8.85 9.49 3.29
C LEU A 47 8.63 10.98 3.06
N LEU A 48 7.69 11.59 3.79
CA LEU A 48 7.42 13.03 3.71
C LEU A 48 8.60 13.87 4.21
N MET A 49 9.29 13.41 5.26
CA MET A 49 10.46 14.10 5.82
C MET A 49 11.70 14.02 4.92
N LYS A 50 11.93 12.87 4.29
CA LYS A 50 13.16 12.58 3.54
C LYS A 50 13.02 12.80 2.03
N GLY A 51 11.78 12.81 1.53
CA GLY A 51 11.47 12.79 0.11
C GLY A 51 11.70 11.41 -0.53
N SER A 52 11.31 11.29 -1.80
CA SER A 52 11.70 10.17 -2.66
C SER A 52 12.65 10.64 -3.75
N VAL A 53 13.65 9.81 -4.04
CA VAL A 53 14.58 10.02 -5.16
C VAL A 53 13.90 9.92 -6.52
#